data_AF-A0A1Q9JIS8-F1
#
_entry.id   AF-A0A1Q9JIS8-F1
#
_cell.length_a   1.000
_cell.length_b   1.000
_cell.length_c   1.000
_cell.angle_alpha   90.00
_cell.angle_beta   90.00
_cell.angle_gamma   90.00
#
_symmetry.space_group_name_H-M   'P 1'
#
loop_
_entity.id
_entity.type
_entity.pdbx_description
1 polymer ?
#
loop_
_entity_poly.entity_id
_entity_poly.type
_entity_poly.pdbx_seq_one_letter_code
_entity_poly.pdbx_strand_id
1 'polypeptide(L)'
;MNAIKELRNTTNMSQNKFASYLGIPVANIQHWEQGVTTPPNYLVSLISRVMMYDGYIRKELTPTEVDVLRQMQATLALEQLDLEERDLFEISKLVQGEVTREEFQKRLKEKYQANGR
;
A
#
# COMPACT_ATOMS: atom_id res chain seq x y z
N MET A 1 -7.23 -14.45 -20.22
CA MET A 1 -6.15 -14.10 -19.29
C MET A 1 -6.57 -14.62 -17.91
N ASN A 2 -5.68 -15.25 -17.13
CA ASN A 2 -6.02 -15.77 -15.79
C ASN A 2 -5.55 -14.78 -14.71
N ALA A 3 -6.33 -14.60 -13.64
CA ALA A 3 -6.06 -13.71 -12.50
C ALA A 3 -4.65 -13.86 -11.91
N ILE A 4 -4.09 -15.08 -11.85
CA ILE A 4 -2.71 -15.30 -11.38
C ILE A 4 -1.68 -14.59 -12.27
N LYS A 5 -1.88 -14.63 -13.59
CA LYS A 5 -1.01 -13.97 -14.57
C LYS A 5 -1.07 -12.45 -14.42
N GLU A 6 -2.26 -11.93 -14.17
CA GLU A 6 -2.50 -10.49 -13.97
C GLU A 6 -1.80 -10.01 -12.71
N LEU A 7 -2.00 -10.70 -11.58
CA LEU A 7 -1.29 -10.43 -10.33
C LEU A 7 0.23 -10.49 -10.53
N ARG A 8 0.77 -11.54 -11.16
CA ARG A 8 2.22 -11.58 -11.41
C ARG A 8 2.70 -10.40 -12.23
N ASN A 9 1.97 -10.00 -13.26
CA ASN A 9 2.39 -8.91 -14.14
C ASN A 9 2.45 -7.54 -13.41
N THR A 10 1.67 -7.31 -12.34
CA THR A 10 1.80 -6.07 -11.55
C THR A 10 3.14 -5.97 -10.81
N THR A 11 3.81 -7.10 -10.57
CA THR A 11 5.09 -7.17 -9.85
C THR A 11 6.33 -7.08 -10.74
N ASN A 12 6.16 -7.12 -12.07
CA ASN A 12 7.26 -7.32 -13.04
C ASN A 12 8.14 -8.56 -12.78
N MET A 13 7.63 -9.57 -12.08
CA MET A 13 8.36 -10.82 -11.82
C MET A 13 8.18 -11.84 -12.94
N SER A 14 9.24 -12.63 -13.17
CA SER A 14 9.13 -13.89 -13.92
C SER A 14 8.32 -14.92 -13.13
N GLN A 15 7.82 -15.96 -13.80
CA GLN A 15 7.08 -17.05 -13.14
C GLN A 15 7.87 -17.69 -12.00
N ASN A 16 9.18 -17.94 -12.20
CA ASN A 16 10.05 -18.52 -11.17
C ASN A 16 10.20 -17.60 -9.96
N LYS A 17 10.39 -16.29 -10.19
CA LYS A 17 10.57 -15.33 -9.11
C LYS A 17 9.27 -15.14 -8.32
N PHE A 18 8.14 -15.08 -9.01
CA PHE A 18 6.82 -14.98 -8.39
C PHE A 18 6.46 -16.24 -7.58
N ALA A 19 6.75 -17.42 -8.12
CA ALA A 19 6.60 -18.69 -7.42
C ALA A 19 7.43 -18.74 -6.12
N SER A 20 8.70 -18.34 -6.21
CA SER A 20 9.61 -18.28 -5.07
C SER A 20 9.14 -17.27 -4.01
N TYR A 21 8.69 -16.10 -4.45
CA TYR A 21 8.14 -15.05 -3.59
C TYR A 21 6.91 -15.54 -2.78
N LEU A 22 5.99 -16.27 -3.42
CA LEU A 22 4.81 -16.82 -2.76
C LEU A 22 5.04 -18.14 -2.02
N GLY A 23 6.22 -18.77 -2.17
CA GLY A 23 6.48 -20.11 -1.64
C GLY A 23 5.64 -21.21 -2.32
N ILE A 24 5.25 -21.01 -3.59
CA ILE A 24 4.41 -21.93 -4.37
C ILE A 24 5.29 -22.65 -5.41
N PRO A 25 5.10 -23.95 -5.67
CA PRO A 25 5.79 -24.63 -6.76
C PRO A 25 5.57 -23.92 -8.11
N VAL A 26 6.66 -23.67 -8.84
CA VAL A 26 6.59 -22.96 -10.14
C VAL A 26 5.67 -23.64 -11.15
N ALA A 27 5.60 -24.98 -11.12
CA ALA A 27 4.70 -25.76 -11.97
C ALA A 27 3.23 -25.36 -11.76
N ASN A 28 2.82 -25.03 -10.52
CA ASN A 28 1.45 -24.60 -10.25
C ASN A 28 1.18 -23.23 -10.88
N ILE A 29 2.11 -22.26 -10.74
CA ILE A 29 1.99 -20.95 -11.40
C ILE A 29 1.88 -21.13 -12.91
N GLN A 30 2.72 -21.97 -13.52
CA GLN A 30 2.69 -22.26 -14.95
C GLN A 30 1.36 -22.87 -15.40
N HIS A 31 0.91 -23.93 -14.72
CA HIS A 31 -0.34 -24.60 -15.05
C HIS A 31 -1.55 -23.68 -14.87
N TRP A 32 -1.58 -22.84 -13.83
CA TRP A 32 -2.65 -21.85 -13.65
C TRP A 32 -2.62 -20.81 -14.76
N GLU A 33 -1.46 -20.22 -15.07
CA GLU A 33 -1.36 -19.20 -16.12
C GLU A 33 -1.68 -19.72 -17.53
N GLN A 34 -1.43 -21.01 -17.79
CA GLN A 34 -1.77 -21.71 -19.03
C GLN A 34 -3.22 -22.21 -19.07
N GLY A 35 -3.94 -22.21 -17.93
CA GLY A 35 -5.31 -22.72 -17.82
C GLY A 35 -5.41 -24.24 -17.77
N VAL A 36 -4.31 -24.95 -17.51
CA VAL A 36 -4.28 -26.42 -17.33
C VAL A 36 -5.00 -26.83 -16.06
N THR A 37 -4.87 -26.03 -15.00
CA THR A 37 -5.61 -26.18 -13.75
C THR A 37 -6.09 -24.82 -13.25
N THR A 38 -7.06 -24.83 -12.34
CA THR A 38 -7.57 -23.61 -11.71
C THR A 38 -6.98 -23.49 -10.29
N PRO A 39 -6.47 -22.32 -9.88
CA PRO A 39 -6.07 -22.11 -8.50
C PRO A 39 -7.30 -22.26 -7.56
N PRO A 40 -7.11 -22.70 -6.31
CA PRO A 40 -8.18 -22.67 -5.33
C PRO A 40 -8.82 -21.27 -5.23
N ASN A 41 -10.15 -21.20 -5.08
CA ASN A 41 -10.89 -19.93 -5.10
C ASN A 41 -10.36 -18.90 -4.10
N TYR A 42 -9.92 -19.34 -2.92
CA TYR A 42 -9.39 -18.45 -1.88
C TYR A 42 -7.97 -17.94 -2.18
N LEU A 43 -7.21 -18.63 -3.03
CA LEU A 43 -5.78 -18.39 -3.19
C LEU A 43 -5.50 -17.07 -3.91
N VAL A 44 -6.34 -16.72 -4.90
CA VAL A 44 -6.21 -15.43 -5.61
C VAL A 44 -6.38 -14.26 -4.64
N SER A 45 -7.37 -14.33 -3.75
CA SER A 45 -7.60 -13.32 -2.72
C SER A 45 -6.45 -13.25 -1.72
N LEU A 46 -5.89 -14.40 -1.33
CA LEU A 46 -4.74 -14.47 -0.44
C LEU A 46 -3.50 -13.80 -1.05
N ILE A 47 -3.19 -14.14 -2.31
CA ILE A 47 -2.07 -13.57 -3.05
C ILE A 47 -2.23 -12.06 -3.18
N SER A 48 -3.43 -11.59 -3.54
CA SER A 48 -3.75 -10.16 -3.63
C SER A 48 -3.49 -9.44 -2.29
N ARG A 49 -3.92 -10.02 -1.16
CA ARG A 49 -3.69 -9.45 0.17
C ARG A 49 -2.21 -9.39 0.55
N VAL A 50 -1.44 -10.44 0.26
CA VAL A 50 0.01 -10.46 0.49
C VAL A 50 0.69 -9.36 -0.33
N MET A 51 0.36 -9.28 -1.62
CA MET A 51 0.92 -8.28 -2.53
C MET A 51 0.54 -6.83 -2.15
N MET A 52 -0.65 -6.63 -1.59
CA MET A 52 -1.06 -5.34 -1.06
C MET A 52 -0.23 -4.94 0.16
N TYR A 53 0.02 -5.89 1.08
CA TYR A 53 0.86 -5.66 2.26
C TYR A 53 2.32 -5.35 1.88
N ASP A 54 2.83 -6.06 0.88
CA ASP A 54 4.20 -5.89 0.38
C ASP A 54 4.35 -4.70 -0.59
N GLY A 55 3.27 -3.93 -0.83
CA GLY A 55 3.31 -2.69 -1.59
C GLY A 55 3.28 -2.83 -3.12
N TYR A 56 3.07 -4.04 -3.65
CA TYR A 56 2.90 -4.27 -5.09
C TYR A 56 1.53 -3.84 -5.62
N ILE A 57 0.52 -3.81 -4.74
CA ILE A 57 -0.82 -3.33 -5.06
C ILE A 57 -1.13 -2.17 -4.10
N ARG A 58 -1.29 -0.96 -4.64
CA ARG A 58 -1.76 0.17 -3.84
C ARG A 58 -3.26 0.02 -3.63
N LYS A 59 -3.71 0.17 -2.39
CA LYS A 59 -5.13 0.39 -2.13
C LYS A 59 -5.53 1.69 -2.81
N GLU A 60 -6.52 1.67 -3.70
CA GLU A 60 -7.17 2.92 -4.06
C GLU A 60 -7.81 3.49 -2.79
N LEU A 61 -7.46 4.73 -2.47
CA LEU A 61 -8.09 5.44 -1.37
C LEU A 61 -9.56 5.65 -1.73
N THR A 62 -10.44 5.39 -0.77
CA THR A 62 -11.85 5.73 -0.89
C THR A 62 -12.00 7.25 -1.05
N PRO A 63 -13.08 7.73 -1.71
CA PRO A 63 -13.33 9.17 -1.83
C PRO A 63 -13.28 9.91 -0.48
N THR A 64 -13.76 9.26 0.58
CA THR A 64 -13.72 9.80 1.94
C THR A 64 -12.29 9.93 2.48
N GLU A 65 -11.44 8.90 2.29
CA GLU A 65 -10.02 8.98 2.66
C GLU A 65 -9.29 10.08 1.86
N VAL A 66 -9.63 10.26 0.58
CA VAL A 66 -9.10 11.36 -0.26
C VAL A 66 -9.51 12.73 0.27
N ASP A 67 -10.76 12.91 0.69
CA ASP A 67 -11.24 14.19 1.22
C ASP A 67 -10.60 14.53 2.57
N VAL A 68 -10.34 13.54 3.43
CA VAL A 68 -9.57 13.74 4.67
C VAL A 68 -8.15 14.23 4.36
N LEU A 69 -7.48 13.63 3.37
CA LEU A 69 -6.15 14.09 2.94
C LEU A 69 -6.18 15.53 2.41
N ARG A 70 -7.18 15.90 1.60
CA ARG A 70 -7.34 17.27 1.10
C ARG A 70 -7.56 18.28 2.23
N GLN A 71 -8.45 17.96 3.17
CA GLN A 71 -8.71 18.82 4.34
C GLN A 71 -7.47 19.00 5.21
N MET A 72 -6.70 17.92 5.40
CA MET A 72 -5.43 17.97 6.12
C MET A 72 -4.39 18.82 5.39
N GLN A 73 -4.21 18.64 4.07
CA GLN A 73 -3.34 19.48 3.26
C GLN A 73 -3.73 20.95 3.34
N ALA A 74 -5.02 21.27 3.25
CA ALA A 74 -5.51 22.64 3.42
C ALA A 74 -5.19 23.21 4.81
N THR A 75 -5.33 22.40 5.86
CA THR A 75 -4.99 22.81 7.24
C THR A 75 -3.50 23.11 7.38
N LEU A 76 -2.63 22.25 6.82
CA LEU A 76 -1.18 22.40 6.91
C LEU A 76 -0.67 23.59 6.10
N ALA A 77 -1.27 23.85 4.94
CA ALA A 77 -0.99 25.03 4.12
C ALA A 77 -1.32 26.34 4.85
N LEU A 78 -2.44 26.38 5.60
CA LEU A 78 -2.79 27.52 6.44
C LEU A 78 -1.78 27.74 7.59
N GLU A 79 -1.20 26.67 8.12
CA GLU A 79 -0.20 26.73 9.20
C GLU A 79 1.25 26.92 8.68
N GLN A 80 1.47 27.09 7.36
CA GLN A 80 2.81 27.19 6.72
C GLN A 80 3.75 26.02 7.08
N LEU A 81 3.18 24.86 7.37
CA LEU A 81 3.95 23.66 7.70
C LEU A 81 4.29 22.92 6.41
N ASP A 82 5.58 22.81 6.11
CA ASP A 82 6.07 22.06 4.95
C ASP A 82 6.14 20.57 5.30
N LEU A 83 5.56 19.72 4.44
CA LEU A 83 5.54 18.26 4.66
C LEU A 83 6.73 17.62 3.95
N GLU A 84 7.65 17.04 4.72
CA GLU A 84 8.72 16.23 4.15
C GLU A 84 8.19 14.84 3.76
N GLU A 85 8.92 14.14 2.89
CA GLU A 85 8.57 12.78 2.44
C GLU A 85 8.45 11.78 3.61
N ARG A 86 9.13 12.06 4.73
CA ARG A 86 9.04 11.27 5.98
C ARG A 86 7.74 11.49 6.74
N ASP A 87 7.09 12.64 6.55
CA ASP A 87 5.82 12.98 7.21
C ASP A 87 4.63 12.28 6.53
N LEU A 88 4.79 11.87 5.25
CA LEU A 88 3.84 11.00 4.55
C LEU A 88 3.66 9.63 5.21
N PHE A 89 4.70 9.10 5.87
CA PHE A 89 4.62 7.84 6.61
C PHE A 89 3.72 7.97 7.86
N GLU A 90 3.78 9.10 8.54
CA GLU A 90 2.93 9.39 9.70
C GLU A 90 1.47 9.66 9.28
N ILE A 91 1.26 10.22 8.09
CA ILE A 91 -0.07 10.35 7.47
C ILE A 91 -0.71 8.97 7.25
N SER A 92 0.06 7.96 6.82
CA SER A 92 -0.45 6.60 6.68
C SER A 92 -0.99 6.04 8.00
N LYS A 93 -0.29 6.29 9.11
CA LYS A 93 -0.73 5.86 10.46
C LYS A 93 -2.00 6.57 10.91
N LEU A 94 -2.15 7.86 10.60
CA LEU A 94 -3.37 8.62 10.86
C LEU A 94 -4.56 8.05 10.07
N VAL A 95 -4.38 7.78 8.77
CA VAL A 95 -5.43 7.21 7.90
C VAL A 95 -5.81 5.79 8.35
N GLN A 96 -4.86 5.03 8.88
CA GLN A 96 -5.10 3.68 9.44
C GLN A 96 -5.68 3.71 10.86
N GLY A 97 -5.84 4.89 11.47
CA GLY A 97 -6.38 5.06 12.83
C GLY A 97 -5.41 4.68 13.95
N GLU A 98 -4.13 4.48 13.62
CA GLU A 98 -3.07 4.15 14.59
C GLU A 98 -2.62 5.37 15.39
N VAL A 99 -2.86 6.58 14.87
CA VAL A 99 -2.53 7.86 15.51
C VAL A 99 -3.72 8.80 15.39
N THR A 100 -4.05 9.51 16.47
CA THR A 100 -5.14 10.51 16.44
C THR A 100 -4.70 11.78 15.70
N ARG A 101 -5.66 12.52 15.14
CA ARG A 101 -5.39 13.81 14.47
C ARG A 101 -4.65 14.79 15.38
N GLU A 102 -5.05 14.87 16.64
CA GLU A 102 -4.45 15.76 17.65
C GLU A 102 -2.99 15.38 17.92
N GLU A 103 -2.71 14.08 18.05
CA GLU A 103 -1.37 13.58 18.30
C GLU A 103 -0.44 13.77 17.09
N PHE A 104 -0.96 13.57 15.87
CA PHE A 104 -0.25 13.89 14.63
C PHE A 104 0.10 15.38 14.53
N GLN A 105 -0.86 16.27 14.79
CA GLN A 105 -0.64 17.72 14.78
C GLN A 105 0.38 18.16 15.83
N LYS A 106 0.33 17.60 17.03
CA LYS A 106 1.31 17.87 18.10
C LYS A 106 2.71 17.50 17.66
N ARG A 107 2.91 16.29 17.10
CA ARG A 107 4.21 15.80 16.63
C ARG A 107 4.78 16.65 15.49
N LEU A 108 3.94 17.09 14.54
CA LEU A 108 4.38 18.01 13.49
C LEU A 108 4.86 19.36 14.04
N LYS A 109 4.12 19.94 14.99
CA LYS A 109 4.48 21.21 15.62
C LYS A 109 5.80 21.10 16.40
N GLU A 110 5.98 20.03 17.16
CA GLU A 110 7.23 19.75 17.88
C GLU A 110 8.43 19.61 16.92
N LYS A 111 8.26 18.90 15.80
CA LYS A 111 9.32 18.73 14.77
C LYS A 111 9.70 20.05 14.10
N TYR A 112 8.72 20.88 13.74
CA TYR A 112 8.97 22.18 13.13
C TYR A 112 9.74 23.11 14.09
N GLN A 113 9.38 23.09 15.38
CA GLN A 113 10.10 23.85 16.41
C GLN A 113 11.52 23.33 16.65
N ALA A 114 11.77 22.03 16.47
CA ALA A 114 13.09 21.43 16.60
C ALA A 114 14.03 21.74 15.41
N ASN A 115 13.49 21.89 14.20
CA ASN A 115 14.25 22.17 12.98
C ASN A 115 14.43 23.67 12.69
N GLY A 116 13.84 24.56 13.48
CA GLY A 116 13.90 26.03 13.34
C GLY A 116 15.10 26.71 14.03
N ARG A 117 16.22 26.02 14.26
CA ARG A 117 17.48 26.59 14.78
C ARG A 117 18.69 26.16 13.96
#